data_AF-A0A3N5WR85-F1
#
_entry.id   AF-A0A3N5WR85-F1
#
_cell.length_a   1.000
_cell.length_b   1.000
_cell.length_c   1.000
_cell.angle_alpha   90.00
_cell.angle_beta   90.00
_cell.angle_gamma   90.00
#
_symmetry.space_group_name_H-M   'P 1'
#
loop_
_entity.id
_entity.type
_entity.pdbx_description
1 polymer ?
#
loop_
_entity_poly.entity_id
_entity_poly.type
_entity_poly.pdbx_seq_one_letter_code
_entity_poly.pdbx_strand_id
1 'polypeptide(L)'
;MARTRLVLEVVCDAGPLIHLDELGCLDLLSDFQAVLVPGLVWQEVAQHRTTALEQRSVQLTRVDVPLPDDIGLQIGVFPVPNYV
;
A
#
# COMPACT_ATOMS: atom_id res chain seq x y z
N MET A 1 -27.30 -10.29 21.12
CA MET A 1 -26.03 -11.00 20.86
C MET A 1 -24.94 -9.96 20.71
N ALA A 2 -23.91 -9.98 21.55
CA ALA A 2 -22.79 -9.06 21.43
C ALA A 2 -21.95 -9.48 20.21
N ARG A 3 -21.87 -8.60 19.19
CA ARG A 3 -21.01 -8.82 18.02
C ARG A 3 -19.60 -8.45 18.43
N THR A 4 -18.71 -9.43 18.56
CA THR A 4 -17.28 -9.18 18.74
C THR A 4 -16.79 -8.45 17.48
N ARG A 5 -16.39 -7.17 17.63
CA ARG A 5 -15.76 -6.44 16.53
C ARG A 5 -14.34 -6.98 16.40
N LEU A 6 -14.08 -7.72 15.33
CA LEU A 6 -12.72 -8.11 14.99
C LEU A 6 -11.94 -6.86 14.62
N VAL A 7 -10.75 -6.73 15.18
CA VAL A 7 -9.79 -5.71 14.80
C VAL A 7 -9.00 -6.28 13.63
N LEU A 8 -9.20 -5.71 12.44
CA LEU A 8 -8.55 -6.15 11.21
C LEU A 8 -7.65 -5.03 10.71
N GLU A 9 -6.37 -5.36 10.57
CA GLU A 9 -5.37 -4.56 9.89
C GLU A 9 -5.05 -5.23 8.55
N VAL A 10 -4.80 -4.44 7.52
CA VAL A 10 -4.49 -4.94 6.18
C VAL A 10 -3.23 -4.29 5.64
N VAL A 11 -2.48 -5.01 4.83
CA VAL A 11 -1.37 -4.44 4.05
C VAL A 11 -1.89 -4.18 2.64
N CYS A 12 -1.62 -3.00 2.09
CA CYS A 12 -2.04 -2.64 0.74
C CYS A 12 -0.83 -2.34 -0.15
N ASP A 13 -0.95 -2.73 -1.42
CA ASP A 13 0.02 -2.43 -2.47
C ASP A 13 -0.26 -1.07 -3.14
N ALA A 14 0.65 -0.56 -3.97
CA ALA A 14 0.53 0.75 -4.59
C ALA A 14 -0.63 0.81 -5.58
N GLY A 15 -0.76 -0.21 -6.44
CA GLY A 15 -1.80 -0.29 -7.46
C GLY A 15 -3.20 -0.10 -6.89
N PRO A 16 -3.64 -0.89 -5.89
CA PRO A 16 -4.94 -0.70 -5.26
C PRO A 16 -5.13 0.69 -4.62
N LEU A 17 -4.13 1.25 -3.94
CA LEU A 17 -4.25 2.60 -3.34
C LEU A 17 -4.45 3.68 -4.41
N ILE A 18 -3.69 3.60 -5.50
CA ILE A 18 -3.78 4.54 -6.63
C ILE A 18 -5.14 4.38 -7.34
N HIS A 19 -5.52 3.16 -7.71
CA HIS A 19 -6.73 2.89 -8.47
C HIS A 19 -8.02 3.16 -7.68
N LEU A 20 -8.04 2.90 -6.37
CA LEU A 20 -9.20 3.25 -5.54
C LEU A 20 -9.38 4.76 -5.40
N ASP A 21 -8.28 5.53 -5.29
CA ASP A 21 -8.36 6.99 -5.32
C ASP A 21 -8.81 7.51 -6.71
N GLU A 22 -8.38 6.85 -7.78
CA GLU A 22 -8.81 7.05 -9.18
C GLU A 22 -10.32 6.96 -9.37
N LEU A 23 -10.91 5.96 -8.73
CA LEU A 23 -12.34 5.70 -8.77
C LEU A 23 -13.11 6.49 -7.69
N GLY A 24 -12.41 7.22 -6.82
CA GLY A 24 -13.02 7.95 -5.70
C GLY A 24 -13.64 7.05 -4.63
N CYS A 25 -13.15 5.80 -4.51
CA CYS A 25 -13.70 4.78 -3.61
C CYS A 25 -12.67 4.24 -2.60
N LEU A 26 -11.63 5.03 -2.30
CA LEU A 26 -10.63 4.67 -1.29
C LEU A 26 -11.24 4.53 0.13
N ASP A 27 -12.39 5.15 0.38
CA ASP A 27 -13.18 5.01 1.61
C ASP A 27 -13.65 3.58 1.90
N LEU A 28 -13.67 2.68 0.91
CA LEU A 28 -13.90 1.24 1.12
C LEU A 28 -12.89 0.63 2.11
N LEU A 29 -11.69 1.20 2.23
CA LEU A 29 -10.69 0.76 3.20
C LEU A 29 -10.97 1.22 4.64
N SER A 30 -11.97 2.07 4.87
CA SER A 30 -12.34 2.55 6.21
C SER A 30 -12.95 1.49 7.12
N ASP A 31 -13.33 0.33 6.56
CA ASP A 31 -13.79 -0.84 7.31
C ASP A 31 -12.67 -1.49 8.14
N PHE A 32 -11.40 -1.27 7.76
CA PHE A 32 -10.24 -1.74 8.49
C PHE A 32 -9.83 -0.75 9.59
N GLN A 33 -9.24 -1.25 10.67
CA GLN A 33 -8.70 -0.38 11.71
C GLN A 33 -7.54 0.45 11.17
N ALA A 34 -6.65 -0.20 10.41
CA ALA A 34 -5.50 0.42 9.79
C ALA A 34 -5.17 -0.28 8.47
N VAL A 35 -4.70 0.54 7.53
CA VAL A 35 -4.08 0.09 6.28
C VAL A 35 -2.60 0.35 6.41
N LEU A 36 -1.82 -0.71 6.58
CA LEU A 36 -0.38 -0.68 6.66
C LEU A 36 0.20 -0.56 5.25
N VAL A 37 1.06 0.43 5.05
CA VAL A 37 1.64 0.74 3.75
C VAL A 37 3.16 0.67 3.86
N PRO A 38 3.82 -0.32 3.23
CA PRO A 38 5.27 -0.41 3.21
C PRO A 38 5.93 0.87 2.68
N GLY A 39 7.09 1.24 3.21
CA GLY A 39 7.79 2.47 2.82
C GLY A 39 8.01 2.64 1.31
N LEU A 40 8.34 1.55 0.59
CA LEU A 40 8.49 1.57 -0.87
C LEU A 40 7.16 1.86 -1.59
N VAL A 41 6.08 1.21 -1.13
CA VAL A 41 4.72 1.44 -1.64
C VAL A 41 4.29 2.90 -1.38
N TRP A 42 4.56 3.42 -0.18
CA TRP A 42 4.25 4.80 0.17
C TRP A 42 4.92 5.79 -0.80
N GLN A 43 6.19 5.55 -1.15
CA GLN A 43 6.92 6.38 -2.11
C GLN A 43 6.31 6.31 -3.51
N GLU A 44 5.97 5.12 -3.99
CA GLU A 44 5.33 4.93 -5.29
C GLU A 44 3.98 5.67 -5.36
N VAL A 45 3.13 5.53 -4.34
CA VAL A 45 1.84 6.23 -4.25
C VAL A 45 2.06 7.74 -4.18
N ALA A 46 3.01 8.23 -3.39
CA ALA A 46 3.31 9.66 -3.31
C ALA A 46 3.80 10.26 -4.63
N GLN A 47 4.48 9.47 -5.48
CA GLN A 47 4.95 9.91 -6.78
C GLN A 47 3.84 9.97 -7.84
N HIS A 48 2.92 9.00 -7.82
CA HIS A 48 1.87 8.90 -8.84
C HIS A 48 0.59 9.65 -8.43
N ARG A 49 0.27 9.65 -7.14
CA ARG A 49 -1.04 10.06 -6.64
C ARG A 49 -1.04 10.43 -5.15
N THR A 50 -0.49 11.60 -4.84
CA THR A 50 -0.41 12.12 -3.46
C THR A 50 -1.77 12.20 -2.76
N THR A 51 -2.86 12.47 -3.50
CA THR A 51 -4.22 12.57 -2.97
C THR A 51 -4.66 11.32 -2.21
N ALA A 52 -4.23 10.14 -2.65
CA ALA A 52 -4.53 8.88 -1.98
C ALA A 52 -3.97 8.82 -0.54
N LEU A 53 -2.86 9.50 -0.27
CA LEU A 53 -2.23 9.56 1.06
C LEU A 53 -2.80 10.66 1.97
N GLU A 54 -3.52 11.62 1.39
CA GLU A 54 -4.10 12.77 2.11
C GLU A 54 -5.53 12.47 2.62
N GLN A 55 -6.09 11.34 2.20
CA GLN A 55 -7.46 10.96 2.47
C GLN A 55 -7.69 10.64 3.96
N ARG A 56 -8.49 11.47 4.64
CA ARG A 56 -8.71 11.38 6.10
C ARG A 56 -9.70 10.30 6.53
N SER A 57 -10.46 9.73 5.59
CA SER A 57 -11.45 8.69 5.89
C SER A 57 -10.82 7.31 6.15
N VAL A 58 -9.54 7.13 5.79
CA VAL A 58 -8.81 5.87 5.93
C VAL A 58 -7.58 6.09 6.80
N GLN A 59 -7.31 5.17 7.73
CA GLN A 59 -6.11 5.21 8.56
C GLN A 59 -4.94 4.54 7.85
N LEU A 60 -4.24 5.29 6.99
CA LEU A 60 -3.01 4.84 6.36
C LEU A 60 -1.83 4.99 7.32
N THR A 61 -1.16 3.88 7.62
CA THR A 61 0.02 3.86 8.48
C THR A 61 1.22 3.41 7.67
N ARG A 62 2.19 4.31 7.48
CA ARG A 62 3.47 3.92 6.89
C ARG A 62 4.19 2.95 7.83
N VAL A 63 4.63 1.82 7.29
CA VAL A 63 5.45 0.85 7.99
C VAL A 63 6.77 0.68 7.26
N ASP A 64 7.87 0.94 7.94
CA ASP A 64 9.20 0.65 7.41
C ASP A 64 9.51 -0.81 7.78
N VAL A 65 9.45 -1.70 6.78
CA VAL A 65 9.79 -3.11 6.94
C VAL A 65 11.30 -3.25 6.71
N PRO A 66 12.09 -3.61 7.73
CA PRO A 66 13.50 -3.91 7.50
C PRO A 66 13.59 -5.12 6.57
N LEU A 67 14.31 -4.96 5.46
CA LEU A 67 14.68 -6.09 4.63
C LEU A 67 15.55 -7.01 5.48
N PRO A 68 15.25 -8.32 5.56
CA PRO A 68 16.17 -9.26 6.20
C PRO A 68 17.53 -9.19 5.51
N ASP A 69 18.61 -9.15 6.28
CA ASP A 69 19.99 -9.07 5.77
C ASP A 69 20.31 -10.17 4.73
N ASP A 70 19.56 -11.28 4.77
CA ASP A 70 19.74 -12.47 3.93
C ASP A 70 18.96 -12.41 2.61
N ILE A 71 18.01 -11.47 2.44
CA ILE A 71 17.41 -11.23 1.13
C ILE A 71 18.40 -10.34 0.36
N GLY A 72 19.36 -10.99 -0.28
CA GLY A 72 20.08 -10.43 -1.39
C GLY A 72 19.10 -10.09 -2.51
N LEU A 73 18.36 -8.98 -2.35
CA LEU A 73 17.81 -8.24 -3.47
C LEU A 73 19.02 -7.77 -4.26
N GLN A 74 19.49 -8.63 -5.18
CA GLN A 74 20.08 -8.14 -6.39
C GLN A 74 19.09 -7.09 -6.87
N ILE A 75 19.50 -5.82 -6.78
CA ILE A 75 18.91 -4.72 -7.52
C ILE A 75 19.10 -5.14 -8.98
N GLY A 76 18.17 -5.98 -9.45
CA GLY A 76 18.15 -6.51 -10.78
C GLY A 76 17.84 -5.34 -11.67
N VAL A 77 18.87 -4.82 -12.33
CA VAL A 77 18.68 -4.37 -13.70
C VAL A 77 18.12 -5.58 -14.43
N PHE A 78 16.80 -5.71 -14.47
CA PHE A 78 16.14 -6.71 -15.31
C PHE A 78 16.37 -6.24 -16.75
N PRO A 79 17.20 -6.91 -17.56
CA PRO A 79 17.25 -6.58 -18.98
C PRO A 79 15.86 -6.86 -19.55
N VAL A 80 15.23 -5.82 -20.10
CA VAL A 80 13.99 -5.97 -20.88
C VAL A 80 14.34 -6.89 -22.05
N PRO A 81 13.70 -8.08 -22.19
CA PRO A 81 13.97 -8.90 -23.35
C PRO A 81 13.45 -8.17 -24.59
N ASN A 82 14.35 -7.78 -25.49
CA ASN A 82 13.98 -7.39 -26.83
C ASN A 82 13.45 -8.63 -27.54
N TYR A 83 12.12 -8.79 -27.60
CA TYR A 83 11.51 -9.68 -28.57
C TYR A 83 11.63 -9.00 -29.94
N VAL A 84 12.61 -9.44 -30.72
CA VAL A 84 12.72 -9.19 -32.17
C VAL A 84 12.52 -10.51 -32.89
#